data_AF-A0A3M0FVN4-F1
#
_entry.id   AF-A0A3M0FVN4-F1
#
_cell.length_a   1.000
_cell.length_b   1.000
_cell.length_c   1.000
_cell.angle_alpha   90.00
_cell.angle_beta   90.00
_cell.angle_gamma   90.00
#
_symmetry.space_group_name_H-M   'P 1'
#
loop_
_entity.id
_entity.type
_entity.pdbx_description
1 polymer ?
#
loop_
_entity_poly.entity_id
_entity_poly.type
_entity_poly.pdbx_seq_one_letter_code
_entity_poly.pdbx_strand_id
1 'polypeptide(L)' 'MATKRKITFVQILTVVMIVLAVIWEKNVQEWFTLNPGKADIHRVDLFVIVPLIVTLLAVSIFQLTRKGDEQR' A
#
# COMPACT_ATOMS: atom_id res chain seq x y z
N MET A 1 -29.41 14.64 -3.94
CA MET A 1 -28.40 15.06 -2.94
C MET A 1 -27.10 14.38 -3.28
N ALA A 2 -26.03 15.13 -3.51
CA ALA A 2 -24.71 14.55 -3.79
C ALA A 2 -24.22 13.84 -2.52
N THR A 3 -24.32 12.51 -2.49
CA THR A 3 -23.79 11.68 -1.41
C THR A 3 -22.29 11.89 -1.39
N LYS A 4 -21.79 12.79 -0.52
CA LYS A 4 -20.36 13.00 -0.32
C LYS A 4 -19.77 11.63 0.05
N ARG A 5 -19.04 11.01 -0.89
CA ARG A 5 -18.33 9.75 -0.68
C ARG A 5 -17.36 10.00 0.48
N LYS A 6 -17.75 9.64 1.71
CA LYS A 6 -16.86 9.71 2.86
C LYS A 6 -15.71 8.75 2.58
N ILE A 7 -14.54 9.30 2.26
CA ILE A 7 -13.29 8.55 2.17
C ILE A 7 -13.03 7.99 3.57
N THR A 8 -12.99 6.66 3.69
CA THR A 8 -12.76 6.03 4.99
C THR A 8 -11.28 6.16 5.35
N PHE A 9 -10.96 6.28 6.64
CA PHE A 9 -9.59 6.29 7.16
C PHE A 9 -8.69 5.21 6.53
N VAL A 10 -9.23 4.00 6.32
CA VAL A 10 -8.50 2.89 5.68
C VAL A 10 -8.08 3.20 4.25
N GLN A 11 -8.88 3.94 3.46
CA GLN A 11 -8.50 4.32 2.10
C GLN A 11 -7.35 5.33 2.11
N ILE A 12 -7.39 6.31 3.01
CA ILE A 12 -6.30 7.27 3.20
C ILE A 12 -5.02 6.53 3.62
N LEU A 13 -5.14 5.63 4.60
CA LEU A 13 -4.03 4.79 5.06
C LEU A 13 -3.47 3.93 3.93
N THR A 14 -4.32 3.35 3.09
CA THR A 14 -3.89 2.54 1.93
C THR A 14 -3.06 3.39 0.97
N VAL A 15 -3.51 4.61 0.63
CA VAL A 15 -2.76 5.52 -0.24
C VAL A 15 -1.43 5.92 0.39
N VAL A 16 -1.40 6.27 1.68
CA VAL A 16 -0.18 6.62 2.40
C VAL A 16 0.81 5.46 2.39
N MET A 17 0.36 4.24 2.66
CA MET A 17 1.20 3.04 2.66
C MET A 17 1.79 2.74 1.28
N ILE A 18 1.02 2.94 0.21
CA ILE A 18 1.53 2.81 -1.16
C ILE A 18 2.65 3.84 -1.41
N VAL A 19 2.44 5.11 -1.02
CA VAL A 19 3.46 6.17 -1.19
C VAL A 19 4.74 5.83 -0.43
N LEU A 20 4.63 5.39 0.83
CA LEU A 20 5.78 4.98 1.64
C LEU A 20 6.53 3.80 1.02
N ALA A 21 5.81 2.81 0.48
CA ALA A 21 6.43 1.67 -0.20
C ALA A 21 7.21 2.08 -1.44
N VAL A 22 6.70 3.04 -2.22
CA VAL A 22 7.41 3.60 -3.38
C VAL A 22 8.68 4.34 -2.96
N ILE A 23 8.60 5.19 -1.93
CA ILE A 23 9.77 5.91 -1.41
C ILE A 23 10.83 4.94 -0.91
N TRP A 24 10.41 3.90 -0.17
CA TRP A 24 11.30 2.86 0.32
C TRP A 24 12.02 2.15 -0.83
N GLU A 25 11.29 1.72 -1.85
CA GLU A 25 11.88 1.04 -3.01
C GLU A 25 12.90 1.92 -3.73
N LYS A 26 12.62 3.22 -3.88
CA LYS A 26 13.60 4.16 -4.46
C LYS A 26 14.88 4.24 -3.63
N ASN A 27 14.75 4.34 -2.30
CA ASN A 27 15.90 4.39 -1.41
C ASN A 27 16.72 3.08 -1.44
N VAL A 28 16.04 1.93 -1.52
CA VAL A 28 16.70 0.62 -1.66
C VAL A 28 17.45 0.52 -2.99
N GLN A 29 16.84 0.96 -4.09
CA GLN A 29 17.50 0.97 -5.40
C GLN A 29 18.72 1.88 -5.43
N GLU A 30 18.62 3.08 -4.87
CA GLU A 30 19.76 3.99 -4.71
C GLU A 30 20.84 3.40 -3.80
N TRP A 31 20.46 2.72 -2.73
CA TRP A 31 21.41 2.05 -1.87
C TRP A 31 22.16 0.92 -2.62
N PHE A 32 21.47 0.15 -3.48
CA PHE A 32 22.10 -0.88 -4.31
C PHE A 32 23.07 -0.31 -5.34
N THR A 33 22.77 0.84 -5.96
CA THR A 33 23.69 1.48 -6.90
C THR A 33 24.97 1.97 -6.21
N LEU A 34 24.86 2.43 -4.95
CA LEU A 34 25.99 2.81 -4.12
C LEU A 34 26.77 1.60 -3.55
N ASN A 35 26.16 0.40 -3.52
CA ASN A 35 26.74 -0.81 -2.93
C ASN A 35 26.66 -2.03 -3.88
N PRO A 36 27.32 -1.99 -5.05
CA PRO A 36 27.17 -3.00 -6.09
C PRO A 36 27.61 -4.42 -5.68
N GLY A 37 28.50 -4.54 -4.70
CA GLY A 37 28.96 -5.84 -4.16
C GLY A 37 27.99 -6.50 -3.16
N LYS A 38 26.87 -5.85 -2.83
CA LYS A 38 25.88 -6.35 -1.86
C LYS A 38 24.51 -6.62 -2.49
N ALA A 39 24.47 -6.90 -3.79
CA ALA A 39 23.24 -7.21 -4.53
C ALA A 39 22.45 -8.40 -3.94
N ASP A 40 23.12 -9.32 -3.23
CA ASP A 40 22.53 -10.51 -2.59
C ASP A 40 21.89 -10.27 -1.21
N ILE A 41 21.54 -9.01 -0.88
CA ILE A 41 20.77 -8.77 0.35
C ILE A 41 19.36 -9.34 0.20
N HIS A 42 19.05 -10.32 1.06
CA HIS A 42 17.70 -10.83 1.22
C HIS A 42 16.74 -9.68 1.56
N ARG A 43 15.78 -9.44 0.65
CA ARG A 43 14.72 -8.44 0.75
C ARG A 43 13.64 -8.87 1.77
N VAL A 44 14.02 -8.96 3.05
CA VAL A 44 13.11 -9.34 4.14
C VAL A 44 11.98 -8.31 4.31
N ASP A 45 12.22 -7.06 3.91
CA ASP A 45 11.21 -6.00 3.87
C ASP A 45 10.00 -6.35 3.01
N LEU A 46 10.20 -7.05 1.88
CA LEU A 46 9.11 -7.47 0.99
C LEU A 46 8.17 -8.47 1.65
N PHE A 47 8.68 -9.33 2.54
CA PHE A 47 7.87 -10.27 3.31
C PHE A 47 6.87 -9.58 4.26
N VAL A 48 7.14 -8.33 4.64
CA VAL A 48 6.28 -7.55 5.54
C VAL A 48 5.40 -6.59 4.73
N ILE A 49 5.99 -5.87 3.77
CA ILE A 49 5.29 -4.83 3.00
C ILE A 49 4.23 -5.45 2.07
N VAL A 50 4.51 -6.59 1.43
CA VAL A 50 3.59 -7.20 0.46
C VAL A 50 2.28 -7.66 1.13
N PRO A 51 2.29 -8.49 2.20
CA PRO A 51 1.05 -8.89 2.87
C PRO A 51 0.26 -7.70 3.45
N LEU A 52 0.97 -6.67 3.93
CA LEU A 52 0.35 -5.48 4.49
C LEU A 52 -0.39 -4.65 3.42
N ILE A 53 0.22 -4.45 2.25
CA ILE A 53 -0.44 -3.74 1.14
C ILE A 53 -1.62 -4.56 0.62
N VAL A 54 -1.47 -5.88 0.48
CA VAL A 54 -2.54 -6.78 0.00
C VAL A 54 -3.75 -6.73 0.94
N THR A 55 -3.53 -6.78 2.26
CA THR A 55 -4.63 -6.69 3.24
C THR A 55 -5.31 -5.33 3.22
N LEU A 56 -4.55 -4.22 3.14
CA LEU A 56 -5.13 -2.89 3.02
C LEU A 56 -5.96 -2.71 1.75
N LEU A 57 -5.47 -3.22 0.61
CA LEU A 57 -6.21 -3.23 -0.65
C LEU A 57 -7.48 -4.07 -0.55
N ALA A 58 -7.41 -5.28 0.02
CA ALA A 58 -8.56 -6.16 0.20
C ALA A 58 -9.64 -5.49 1.07
N VAL A 59 -9.25 -4.87 2.19
CA VAL A 59 -10.17 -4.14 3.06
C VAL A 59 -10.74 -2.91 2.36
N SER A 60 -9.94 -2.17 1.59
CA SER A 60 -10.39 -1.01 0.81
C SER A 60 -11.44 -1.39 -0.23
N ILE A 61 -11.23 -2.49 -0.96
CA ILE A 61 -12.18 -3.03 -1.94
C ILE A 61 -13.45 -3.53 -1.24
N PHE A 62 -13.33 -4.27 -0.14
CA PHE A 62 -14.48 -4.78 0.61
C PHE A 62 -15.36 -3.66 1.17
N GLN A 63 -14.77 -2.55 1.62
CA GLN A 63 -15.53 -1.37 2.04
C GLN A 63 -16.26 -0.70 0.87
N LEU A 64 -15.67 -0.71 -0.33
CA LEU A 64 -16.31 -0.16 -1.52
C LEU A 64 -17.51 -0.99 -1.98
N THR A 65 -17.42 -2.32 -1.91
CA THR A 65 -18.53 -3.22 -2.29
C THR A 65 -19.68 -3.18 -1.29
N ARG A 66 -19.40 -3.28 0.02
CA ARG A 66 -20.44 -3.25 1.06
C ARG A 66 -21.23 -1.93 1.11
N LYS A 67 -20.57 -0.81 0.82
CA LYS A 67 -21.21 0.52 0.78
C LYS A 67 -22.10 0.70 -0.47
N GLY A 68 -21.91 -0.14 -1.50
CA GLY A 68 -22.78 -0.22 -2.67
C GLY A 68 -24.08 -0.97 -2.38
N ASP A 69 -24.04 -1.98 -1.52
CA ASP A 69 -25.23 -2.78 -1.14
C ASP A 69 -26.17 -2.02 -0.20
N GLU A 70 -25.64 -1.14 0.66
CA GLU A 70 -26.44 -0.37 1.63
C GLU A 70 -27.14 0.87 1.02
N GLN A 71 -26.92 1.12 -0.28
CA GLN A 71 -27.60 2.18 -1.06
C GLN A 71 -28.70 1.63 -1.99
N ARG A 72 -28.93 0.30 -1.99
CA ARG A 72 -29.95 -0.37 -2.79
C ARG A 72 -31.12 -0.81 -1.93
#